data_AF-A0A847M037-F1
#
_entry.id   AF-A0A847M037-F1
#
_cell.length_a   1.000
_cell.length_b   1.000
_cell.length_c   1.000
_cell.angle_alpha   90.00
_cell.angle_beta   90.00
_cell.angle_gamma   90.00
#
_symmetry.space_group_name_H-M   'P 1'
#
loop_
_entity.id
_entity.type
_entity.pdbx_description
1 polymer ?
#
loop_
_entity_poly.entity_id
_entity_poly.type
_entity_poly.pdbx_seq_one_letter_code
_entity_poly.pdbx_strand_id
1 'polypeptide(L)'
;MKKRSMVFSFLLLLICNFYSFGSGGAEGAAGKQAKQASTSPWKDARILPVYVLSKDVNRNYIEGMYIPQGIAAYYPNQFTMNGKERRIQFESRYSYRILERHLIKEDVWLYSVETSSTLTAPANAKTFTLYFNRSALIANYGEAIQPATYALERGARMSGFTSGTVRLEGLIYNEKDEQFKAVVLVSP
;
A
#
# COMPACT_ATOMS: atom_id res chain seq x y z
N MET A 1 76.41 33.28 -3.38
CA MET A 1 75.19 33.95 -2.88
C MET A 1 73.95 33.26 -3.44
N LYS A 2 72.91 33.11 -2.59
CA LYS A 2 71.55 32.60 -2.87
C LYS A 2 71.38 31.11 -3.27
N LYS A 3 71.54 30.21 -2.29
CA LYS A 3 70.82 28.91 -2.24
C LYS A 3 70.03 28.85 -0.93
N ARG A 4 68.83 29.44 -0.92
CA ARG A 4 67.87 29.41 0.20
C ARG A 4 66.45 29.45 -0.35
N SER A 5 65.92 28.28 -0.71
CA SER A 5 64.48 27.96 -0.77
C SER A 5 64.34 26.58 -1.39
N MET A 6 64.51 25.53 -0.59
CA MET A 6 64.03 24.15 -0.85
C MET A 6 64.54 23.18 0.22
N VAL A 7 64.45 23.51 1.52
CA VAL A 7 64.76 22.53 2.60
C VAL A 7 63.83 22.70 3.82
N PHE A 8 62.79 23.52 3.75
CA PHE A 8 61.90 23.80 4.90
C PHE A 8 60.62 22.96 4.96
N SER A 9 60.50 21.91 4.13
CA SER A 9 59.31 21.05 4.09
C SER A 9 59.57 19.59 4.43
N PHE A 10 60.79 19.24 4.87
CA PHE A 10 61.15 17.84 5.17
C PHE A 10 61.56 17.58 6.64
N LEU A 11 61.58 18.60 7.50
CA LEU A 11 62.00 18.47 8.91
C LEU A 11 60.89 18.77 9.94
N LEU A 12 59.63 18.88 9.50
CA LEU A 12 58.46 19.02 10.39
C LEU A 12 57.60 17.74 10.44
N LEU A 13 58.16 16.62 9.96
CA LEU A 13 57.51 15.31 9.89
C LEU A 13 58.14 14.27 10.85
N LEU A 14 58.96 14.70 11.82
CA LEU A 14 59.76 13.80 12.64
C LEU A 14 59.73 14.04 14.16
N ILE A 15 58.87 14.93 14.69
CA ILE A 15 58.83 15.25 16.14
C ILE A 15 57.42 15.12 16.76
N CYS A 16 56.53 14.30 16.20
CA CYS A 16 55.28 13.94 16.90
C CYS A 16 55.03 12.43 17.01
N ASN A 17 56.04 11.60 16.75
CA ASN A 17 55.91 10.13 16.73
C ASN A 17 56.33 9.42 18.02
N PHE A 18 56.43 10.09 19.17
CA PHE A 18 56.78 9.43 20.44
C PHE A 18 56.14 10.07 21.65
N TYR A 19 54.81 9.97 21.79
CA TYR A 19 54.18 9.89 23.11
C TYR A 19 52.94 8.97 23.03
N SER A 20 53.21 7.68 23.22
CA SER A 20 52.23 6.67 23.62
C SER A 20 52.53 6.31 25.07
N PHE A 21 51.60 6.56 26.00
CA PHE A 21 51.39 5.95 27.33
C PHE A 21 50.28 6.82 27.97
N GLY A 22 49.07 6.39 28.33
CA GLY A 22 48.45 5.09 28.47
C GLY A 22 47.51 5.18 29.67
N SER A 23 46.19 5.21 29.47
CA SER A 23 45.17 4.59 30.35
C SER A 23 43.75 5.03 29.96
N GLY A 24 42.90 4.03 29.69
CA GLY A 24 41.46 4.10 29.91
C GLY A 24 40.57 4.50 28.72
N GLY A 25 40.17 3.51 27.92
CA GLY A 25 38.91 3.59 27.14
C GLY A 25 39.03 3.38 25.63
N ALA A 26 39.28 2.12 25.22
CA ALA A 26 38.92 1.55 23.91
C ALA A 26 37.43 1.82 23.57
N GLU A 27 36.92 1.90 22.35
CA GLU A 27 37.34 1.48 21.01
C GLU A 27 36.35 2.15 20.02
N GLY A 28 36.75 2.49 18.80
CA GLY A 28 35.85 3.10 17.82
C GLY A 28 36.43 3.18 16.41
N ALA A 29 36.75 2.03 15.82
CA ALA A 29 37.12 1.90 14.41
C ALA A 29 35.87 1.77 13.51
N ALA A 30 36.11 1.95 12.21
CA ALA A 30 35.19 1.91 11.06
C ALA A 30 34.45 3.24 10.82
N GLY A 31 34.60 3.89 9.67
CA GLY A 31 34.58 3.31 8.33
C GLY A 31 33.32 3.86 7.63
N LYS A 32 33.49 4.40 6.42
CA LYS A 32 32.46 5.07 5.62
C LYS A 32 31.07 4.43 5.76
N GLN A 33 30.09 5.21 6.18
CA GLN A 33 28.72 5.05 5.70
C GLN A 33 28.23 6.41 5.24
N ALA A 34 28.04 6.55 3.92
CA ALA A 34 27.06 7.49 3.41
C ALA A 34 25.79 7.30 4.25
N LYS A 35 25.17 8.40 4.70
CA LYS A 35 23.84 8.34 5.31
C LYS A 35 22.93 7.64 4.31
N GLN A 36 22.78 6.34 4.48
CA GLN A 36 21.73 5.55 3.86
C GLN A 36 20.46 6.30 4.24
N ALA A 37 19.77 6.84 3.24
CA ALA A 37 18.45 7.40 3.44
C ALA A 37 17.67 6.36 4.24
N SER A 38 17.40 6.66 5.51
CA SER A 38 16.60 5.77 6.34
C SER A 38 15.24 5.74 5.66
N THR A 39 14.93 4.64 4.99
CA THR A 39 13.56 4.36 4.59
C THR A 39 12.78 4.32 5.89
N SER A 40 11.97 5.34 6.13
CA SER A 40 11.02 5.38 7.24
C SER A 40 10.36 4.01 7.31
N PRO A 41 10.31 3.34 8.47
CA PRO A 41 9.64 2.06 8.57
C PRO A 41 8.19 2.25 8.12
N TRP A 42 7.81 1.45 7.12
CA TRP A 42 6.49 1.39 6.53
C TRP A 42 5.56 0.88 7.64
N LYS A 43 4.99 1.79 8.43
CA LYS A 43 4.28 1.44 9.67
C LYS A 43 3.07 0.55 9.45
N ASP A 44 2.55 0.49 8.23
CA ASP A 44 1.33 -0.25 7.89
C ASP A 44 1.47 -1.09 6.60
N ALA A 45 2.64 -1.72 6.38
CA ALA A 45 2.75 -2.74 5.34
C ALA A 45 1.82 -3.91 5.68
N ARG A 46 0.73 -4.04 4.92
CA ARG A 46 -0.28 -5.10 5.10
C ARG A 46 -0.35 -5.95 3.85
N ILE A 47 -0.32 -7.27 4.04
CA ILE A 47 -0.64 -8.23 2.99
C ILE A 47 -2.17 -8.38 2.97
N LEU A 48 -2.77 -8.03 1.85
CA LEU A 48 -4.22 -7.98 1.68
C LEU A 48 -4.66 -8.85 0.49
N PRO A 49 -5.80 -9.54 0.59
CA PRO A 49 -6.37 -10.30 -0.51
C PRO A 49 -7.14 -9.37 -1.46
N VAL A 50 -6.89 -9.44 -2.77
CA VAL A 50 -7.65 -8.74 -3.81
C VAL A 50 -8.32 -9.78 -4.70
N TYR A 51 -9.65 -9.75 -4.74
CA TYR A 51 -10.44 -10.65 -5.57
C TYR A 51 -10.85 -9.95 -6.86
N VAL A 52 -10.51 -10.57 -7.98
CA VAL A 52 -10.90 -10.13 -9.32
C VAL A 52 -11.77 -11.20 -9.96
N LEU A 53 -12.92 -10.78 -10.48
CA LEU A 53 -13.83 -11.67 -11.21
C LEU A 53 -13.59 -11.57 -12.71
N SER A 54 -13.56 -12.72 -13.38
CA SER A 54 -13.60 -12.82 -14.83
C SER A 54 -14.94 -13.39 -15.29
N LYS A 55 -15.48 -12.85 -16.38
CA LYS A 55 -16.77 -13.26 -16.95
C LYS A 55 -16.68 -14.59 -17.70
N ASP A 56 -15.53 -14.88 -18.28
CA ASP A 56 -15.17 -16.20 -18.82
C ASP A 56 -13.74 -16.54 -18.36
N VAL A 57 -13.23 -17.73 -18.69
CA VAL A 57 -11.80 -18.13 -18.63
C VAL A 57 -10.94 -17.31 -19.61
N ASN A 58 -11.28 -16.03 -19.79
CA ASN A 58 -11.09 -15.27 -21.00
C ASN A 58 -9.64 -14.80 -21.15
N ARG A 59 -9.08 -15.11 -22.33
CA ARG A 59 -7.72 -14.76 -22.78
C ARG A 59 -7.48 -13.24 -22.90
N ASN A 60 -8.54 -12.43 -22.80
CA ASN A 60 -8.48 -10.97 -22.85
C ASN A 60 -8.48 -10.30 -21.46
N TYR A 61 -8.25 -11.06 -20.39
CA TYR A 61 -8.04 -10.48 -19.07
C TYR A 61 -6.78 -9.61 -19.05
N ILE A 62 -6.96 -8.31 -18.84
CA ILE A 62 -5.88 -7.35 -18.70
C ILE A 62 -5.76 -6.98 -17.23
N GLU A 63 -4.83 -7.62 -16.53
CA GLU A 63 -4.51 -7.39 -15.11
C GLU A 63 -4.42 -5.90 -14.76
N GLY A 64 -3.79 -5.11 -15.64
CA GLY A 64 -3.57 -3.68 -15.47
C GLY A 64 -4.83 -2.81 -15.41
N MET A 65 -6.00 -3.33 -15.80
CA MET A 65 -7.25 -2.58 -15.73
C MET A 65 -8.01 -2.80 -14.41
N TYR A 66 -7.93 -4.01 -13.85
CA TYR A 66 -8.82 -4.43 -12.77
C TYR A 66 -8.17 -4.46 -11.39
N ILE A 67 -6.91 -4.90 -11.32
CA ILE A 67 -6.16 -5.00 -10.07
C ILE A 67 -5.99 -3.62 -9.41
N PRO A 68 -5.62 -2.54 -10.12
CA PRO A 68 -5.42 -1.24 -9.47
C PRO A 68 -6.65 -0.72 -8.73
N GLN A 69 -7.85 -0.90 -9.28
CA GLN A 69 -9.10 -0.46 -8.63
C GLN A 69 -9.41 -1.29 -7.39
N GLY A 70 -9.23 -2.62 -7.47
CA GLY A 70 -9.40 -3.52 -6.32
C GLY A 70 -8.42 -3.22 -5.18
N ILE A 71 -7.20 -2.82 -5.51
CA ILE A 71 -6.19 -2.39 -4.53
C ILE A 71 -6.53 -1.01 -3.96
N ALA A 72 -6.87 -0.04 -4.81
CA ALA A 72 -7.19 1.32 -4.38
C ALA A 72 -8.33 1.35 -3.35
N ALA A 73 -9.25 0.38 -3.40
CA ALA A 73 -10.34 0.25 -2.44
C ALA A 73 -9.90 0.08 -0.98
N TYR A 74 -8.70 -0.43 -0.72
CA TYR A 74 -8.14 -0.59 0.63
C TYR A 74 -7.60 0.71 1.24
N TYR A 75 -7.49 1.75 0.43
CA TYR A 75 -7.12 3.08 0.88
C TYR A 75 -8.35 3.95 1.11
N PRO A 76 -8.25 5.02 1.91
CA PRO A 76 -9.30 6.03 1.97
C PRO A 76 -9.56 6.63 0.59
N ASN A 77 -10.79 6.48 0.09
CA ASN A 77 -11.25 7.06 -1.16
C ASN A 77 -12.38 8.04 -0.88
N GLN A 78 -12.37 9.18 -1.56
CA GLN A 78 -13.45 10.15 -1.47
C GLN A 78 -14.69 9.61 -2.18
N PHE A 79 -15.86 9.85 -1.61
CA PHE A 79 -17.13 9.58 -2.28
C PHE A 79 -18.07 10.76 -2.20
N THR A 80 -18.93 10.88 -3.20
CA THR A 80 -20.06 11.82 -3.24
C THR A 80 -21.31 11.10 -3.74
N MET A 81 -22.46 11.48 -3.20
CA MET A 81 -23.78 10.98 -3.60
C MET A 81 -24.62 12.15 -4.09
N ASN A 82 -25.12 12.07 -5.32
CA ASN A 82 -26.07 13.04 -5.88
C ASN A 82 -27.30 12.32 -6.43
N GLY A 83 -28.40 12.30 -5.67
CA GLY A 83 -29.63 11.62 -6.06
C GLY A 83 -29.40 10.13 -6.35
N LYS A 84 -29.45 9.75 -7.64
CA LYS A 84 -29.21 8.35 -8.10
C LYS A 84 -27.76 8.07 -8.51
N GLU A 85 -26.94 9.09 -8.69
CA GLU A 85 -25.54 8.96 -9.13
C GLU A 85 -24.58 8.91 -7.95
N ARG A 86 -23.57 8.06 -8.07
CA ARG A 86 -22.56 7.80 -7.04
C ARG A 86 -21.20 7.88 -7.69
N ARG A 87 -20.29 8.62 -7.07
CA ARG A 87 -18.92 8.73 -7.56
C ARG A 87 -17.97 8.44 -6.41
N ILE A 88 -17.26 7.32 -6.54
CA ILE A 88 -16.08 7.01 -5.71
C ILE A 88 -14.87 7.43 -6.53
N GLN A 89 -14.03 8.29 -5.96
CA GLN A 89 -12.79 8.72 -6.59
C GLN A 89 -11.64 7.93 -5.99
N PHE A 90 -11.06 7.05 -6.81
CA PHE A 90 -9.85 6.31 -6.45
C PHE A 90 -8.63 7.22 -6.59
N GLU A 91 -7.87 7.37 -5.52
CA GLU A 91 -6.64 8.16 -5.57
C GLU A 91 -5.46 7.32 -6.07
N SER A 92 -4.66 7.88 -6.98
CA SER A 92 -3.53 7.18 -7.61
C SER A 92 -2.20 7.34 -6.87
N ARG A 93 -2.19 8.01 -5.72
CA ARG A 93 -0.95 8.33 -4.97
C ARG A 93 -0.41 7.16 -4.14
N TYR A 94 -1.07 6.01 -4.16
CA TYR A 94 -0.73 4.86 -3.33
C TYR A 94 0.19 3.88 -4.07
N SER A 95 1.18 3.35 -3.35
CA SER A 95 2.07 2.30 -3.83
C SER A 95 1.65 0.93 -3.32
N TYR A 96 1.71 -0.05 -4.21
CA TYR A 96 1.44 -1.45 -3.92
C TYR A 96 2.37 -2.36 -4.70
N ARG A 97 2.53 -3.58 -4.19
CA ARG A 97 3.23 -4.66 -4.89
C ARG A 97 2.35 -5.90 -4.88
N ILE A 98 2.15 -6.51 -6.05
CA ILE A 98 1.49 -7.81 -6.16
C ILE A 98 2.51 -8.88 -5.75
N LEU A 99 2.15 -9.69 -4.77
CA LEU A 99 3.00 -10.74 -4.21
C LEU A 99 2.74 -12.08 -4.90
N GLU A 100 1.48 -12.53 -4.97
CA GLU A 100 1.13 -13.86 -5.47
C GLU A 100 -0.27 -13.89 -6.08
N ARG A 101 -0.43 -14.61 -7.19
CA ARG A 101 -1.73 -14.94 -7.78
C ARG A 101 -2.08 -16.38 -7.41
N HIS A 102 -3.12 -16.59 -6.63
CA HIS A 102 -3.51 -17.91 -6.13
C HIS A 102 -5.02 -17.99 -5.95
N LEU A 103 -5.78 -18.35 -6.99
CA LEU A 103 -7.14 -18.86 -6.77
C LEU A 103 -7.50 -19.96 -7.77
N ILE A 104 -8.23 -20.92 -7.22
CA ILE A 104 -8.54 -22.23 -7.75
C ILE A 104 -10.01 -22.22 -8.20
N LYS A 105 -10.30 -21.46 -9.25
CA LYS A 105 -11.39 -21.64 -10.23
C LYS A 105 -11.08 -20.68 -11.38
N GLU A 106 -11.47 -21.02 -12.60
CA GLU A 106 -11.06 -20.29 -13.80
C GLU A 106 -11.58 -18.84 -13.87
N ASP A 107 -12.49 -18.45 -12.97
CA ASP A 107 -13.30 -17.23 -13.03
C ASP A 107 -13.23 -16.31 -11.80
N VAL A 108 -12.52 -16.70 -10.73
CA VAL A 108 -12.17 -15.84 -9.60
C VAL A 108 -10.66 -15.92 -9.39
N TRP A 109 -9.96 -14.79 -9.37
CA TRP A 109 -8.53 -14.72 -9.08
C TRP A 109 -8.26 -13.92 -7.82
N LEU A 110 -7.36 -14.44 -6.97
CA LEU A 110 -6.95 -13.83 -5.72
C LEU A 110 -5.51 -13.44 -5.86
N TYR A 111 -5.28 -12.18 -5.56
CA TYR A 111 -3.96 -11.61 -5.50
C TYR A 111 -3.65 -11.26 -4.05
N SER A 112 -2.50 -11.70 -3.57
CA SER A 112 -1.90 -11.11 -2.36
C SER A 112 -1.21 -9.83 -2.77
N VAL A 113 -1.54 -8.72 -2.12
CA VAL A 113 -0.90 -7.43 -2.37
C VAL A 113 -0.34 -6.87 -1.08
N GLU A 114 0.86 -6.33 -1.15
CA GLU A 114 1.43 -5.54 -0.06
C GLU A 114 1.11 -4.07 -0.31
N THR A 115 0.36 -3.47 0.60
CA THR A 115 0.02 -2.04 0.55
C THR A 115 0.83 -1.25 1.55
N SER A 116 1.28 -0.07 1.16
CA SER A 116 1.82 0.93 2.08
C SER A 116 0.98 2.19 2.02
N SER A 117 0.42 2.59 3.16
CA SER A 117 -0.33 3.84 3.31
C SER A 117 0.21 4.64 4.49
N THR A 118 0.23 5.96 4.36
CA THR A 118 0.49 6.88 5.48
C THR A 118 -0.80 7.44 6.08
N LEU A 119 -1.97 6.96 5.64
CA LEU A 119 -3.27 7.51 6.04
C LEU A 119 -3.88 6.73 7.21
N THR A 120 -3.99 7.43 8.34
CA THR A 120 -4.74 7.00 9.51
C THR A 120 -6.24 6.91 9.24
N ALA A 121 -6.93 6.05 9.99
CA ALA A 121 -8.38 5.94 9.95
C ALA A 121 -9.02 7.33 10.25
N PRO A 122 -9.96 7.80 9.42
CA PRO A 122 -10.61 9.10 9.63
C PRO A 122 -11.51 9.10 10.88
N ALA A 123 -11.66 10.26 11.51
CA ALA A 123 -12.46 10.42 12.74
C ALA A 123 -13.94 10.08 12.51
N ASN A 124 -14.66 9.66 13.56
CA ASN A 124 -16.10 9.36 13.54
C ASN A 124 -16.54 8.32 12.48
N ALA A 125 -15.67 7.36 12.18
CA ALA A 125 -15.97 6.34 11.20
C ALA A 125 -16.98 5.29 11.71
N LYS A 126 -17.84 4.83 10.80
CA LYS A 126 -18.75 3.70 10.96
C LYS A 126 -18.19 2.47 10.24
N THR A 127 -18.26 1.32 10.89
CA THR A 127 -17.85 0.03 10.31
C THR A 127 -19.08 -0.78 9.90
N PHE A 128 -19.08 -1.27 8.66
CA PHE A 128 -20.13 -2.13 8.12
C PHE A 128 -19.56 -3.48 7.73
N THR A 129 -20.18 -4.55 8.23
CA THR A 129 -19.92 -5.92 7.74
C THR A 129 -20.99 -6.27 6.72
N LEU A 130 -20.57 -6.52 5.48
CA LEU A 130 -21.44 -6.76 4.33
C LEU A 130 -21.26 -8.20 3.84
N TYR A 131 -22.38 -8.85 3.55
CA TYR A 131 -22.42 -10.15 2.89
C TYR A 131 -23.12 -10.01 1.54
N PHE A 132 -22.52 -10.54 0.48
CA PHE A 132 -23.11 -10.53 -0.86
C PHE A 132 -22.65 -11.71 -1.70
N ASN A 133 -23.60 -12.27 -2.44
CA ASN A 133 -23.32 -13.38 -3.34
C ASN A 133 -22.65 -12.87 -4.62
N ARG A 134 -21.91 -13.75 -5.28
CA ARG A 134 -21.28 -13.43 -6.57
C ARG A 134 -22.29 -12.93 -7.62
N SER A 135 -23.51 -13.46 -7.62
CA SER A 135 -24.57 -13.03 -8.53
C SER A 135 -24.95 -11.55 -8.42
N ALA A 136 -24.67 -10.90 -7.28
CA ALA A 136 -24.93 -9.47 -7.09
C ALA A 136 -23.96 -8.55 -7.85
N LEU A 137 -22.88 -9.10 -8.41
CA LEU A 137 -21.81 -8.36 -9.09
C LEU A 137 -21.99 -8.31 -10.61
N ILE A 138 -23.06 -8.93 -11.11
CA ILE A 138 -23.42 -8.95 -12.53
C ILE A 138 -24.18 -7.65 -12.86
N ALA A 139 -23.57 -6.73 -13.60
CA ALA A 139 -24.31 -5.61 -14.17
C ALA A 139 -25.03 -6.04 -15.45
N ASN A 140 -26.26 -5.55 -15.64
CA ASN A 140 -27.11 -5.85 -16.80
C ASN A 140 -26.51 -5.43 -18.18
N TYR A 141 -25.35 -4.77 -18.18
CA TYR A 141 -24.68 -4.24 -19.39
C TYR A 141 -23.27 -4.83 -19.63
N GLY A 142 -22.93 -5.95 -18.97
CA GLY A 142 -21.69 -6.68 -19.24
C GLY A 142 -20.44 -6.17 -18.53
N GLU A 143 -20.53 -5.09 -17.76
CA GLU A 143 -19.47 -4.66 -16.84
C GLU A 143 -19.51 -5.51 -15.56
N ALA A 144 -18.45 -6.28 -15.30
CA ALA A 144 -18.30 -6.97 -14.03
C ALA A 144 -17.96 -5.94 -12.94
N ILE A 145 -18.84 -5.78 -11.95
CA ILE A 145 -18.52 -4.92 -10.81
C ILE A 145 -17.51 -5.65 -9.94
N GLN A 146 -16.37 -5.02 -9.69
CA GLN A 146 -15.35 -5.60 -8.81
C GLN A 146 -15.92 -5.76 -7.39
N PRO A 147 -15.70 -6.90 -6.70
CA PRO A 147 -16.24 -7.15 -5.37
C PRO A 147 -15.89 -6.04 -4.36
N ALA A 148 -14.67 -5.52 -4.42
CA ALA A 148 -14.21 -4.43 -3.57
C ALA A 148 -14.99 -3.12 -3.84
N THR A 149 -15.13 -2.73 -5.11
CA THR A 149 -15.91 -1.53 -5.50
C THR A 149 -17.36 -1.64 -5.08
N TYR A 150 -17.99 -2.80 -5.29
CA TYR A 150 -19.36 -3.06 -4.85
C TYR A 150 -19.51 -2.90 -3.34
N ALA A 151 -18.57 -3.44 -2.56
CA ALA A 151 -18.58 -3.33 -1.11
C ALA A 151 -18.49 -1.86 -0.65
N LEU A 152 -17.57 -1.07 -1.24
CA LEU A 152 -17.44 0.35 -0.93
C LEU A 152 -18.73 1.13 -1.21
N GLU A 153 -19.31 0.91 -2.39
CA GLU A 153 -20.57 1.57 -2.77
C GLU A 153 -21.72 1.24 -1.81
N ARG A 154 -21.83 -0.03 -1.41
CA ARG A 154 -22.87 -0.48 -0.50
C ARG A 154 -22.64 0.07 0.91
N GLY A 155 -21.41 0.09 1.39
CA GLY A 155 -21.05 0.70 2.68
C GLY A 155 -21.35 2.21 2.71
N ALA A 156 -20.91 2.94 1.69
CA ALA A 156 -21.20 4.37 1.55
C ALA A 156 -22.72 4.64 1.56
N ARG A 157 -23.50 3.86 0.79
CA ARG A 157 -24.98 3.95 0.78
C ARG A 157 -25.59 3.69 2.16
N MET A 158 -25.14 2.63 2.85
CA MET A 158 -25.67 2.28 4.17
C MET A 158 -25.31 3.29 5.26
N SER A 159 -24.26 4.09 5.05
CA SER A 159 -23.82 5.10 6.02
C SER A 159 -24.82 6.25 6.21
N GLY A 160 -25.60 6.56 5.17
CA GLY A 160 -26.49 7.72 5.09
C GLY A 160 -25.78 9.05 4.81
N PHE A 161 -24.45 9.06 4.64
CA PHE A 161 -23.70 10.26 4.34
C PHE A 161 -23.77 10.63 2.85
N THR A 162 -23.83 11.92 2.55
CA THR A 162 -23.85 12.44 1.17
C THR A 162 -22.45 12.60 0.58
N SER A 163 -21.43 12.68 1.44
CA SER A 163 -20.02 12.75 1.07
C SER A 163 -19.17 12.23 2.22
N GLY A 164 -17.89 11.95 1.93
CA GLY A 164 -16.90 11.59 2.94
C GLY A 164 -15.86 10.65 2.39
N THR A 165 -15.29 9.82 3.26
CA THR A 165 -14.30 8.81 2.89
C THR A 165 -14.82 7.40 3.12
N VAL A 166 -14.43 6.49 2.23
CA VAL A 166 -14.74 5.07 2.31
C VAL A 166 -13.48 4.24 2.04
N ARG A 167 -13.27 3.19 2.82
CA ARG A 167 -12.21 2.20 2.56
C ARG A 167 -12.62 0.81 2.98
N LEU A 168 -11.97 -0.17 2.39
CA LEU A 168 -12.10 -1.58 2.71
C LEU A 168 -11.07 -1.94 3.79
N GLU A 169 -11.51 -2.59 4.87
CA GLU A 169 -10.61 -3.18 5.88
C GLU A 169 -10.36 -4.66 5.64
N GLY A 170 -11.29 -5.33 4.95
CA GLY A 170 -11.14 -6.73 4.60
C GLY A 170 -12.18 -7.17 3.59
N LEU A 171 -11.81 -8.12 2.75
CA LEU A 171 -12.68 -8.82 1.82
C LEU A 171 -12.23 -10.27 1.80
N ILE A 172 -13.17 -11.19 1.98
CA ILE A 172 -12.91 -12.63 1.96
C ILE A 172 -14.01 -13.28 1.13
N TYR A 173 -13.61 -14.18 0.22
CA TYR A 173 -14.52 -15.05 -0.50
C TYR A 173 -14.63 -16.40 0.21
N ASN A 174 -15.84 -16.83 0.54
CA ASN A 174 -16.14 -18.16 1.03
C ASN A 174 -16.60 -19.02 -0.16
N GLU A 175 -15.77 -19.99 -0.54
CA GLU A 175 -16.03 -20.87 -1.69
C GLU A 175 -17.21 -21.82 -1.45
N LYS A 176 -17.41 -22.27 -0.21
CA LYS A 176 -18.48 -23.21 0.13
C LYS A 176 -19.86 -22.58 -0.08
N ASP A 177 -19.97 -21.29 0.25
CA ASP A 177 -21.23 -20.56 0.25
C ASP A 177 -21.33 -19.58 -0.95
N GLU A 178 -20.33 -19.57 -1.84
CA GLU A 178 -20.18 -18.67 -3.00
C GLU A 178 -20.46 -17.18 -2.67
N GLN A 179 -19.98 -16.75 -1.51
CA GLN A 179 -20.33 -15.46 -0.91
C GLN A 179 -19.10 -14.68 -0.49
N PHE A 180 -19.13 -13.37 -0.74
CA PHE A 180 -18.16 -12.43 -0.19
C PHE A 180 -18.61 -11.89 1.16
N LYS A 181 -17.65 -11.80 2.09
CA LYS A 181 -17.73 -11.03 3.33
C LYS A 181 -16.78 -9.84 3.21
N ALA A 182 -17.30 -8.63 3.30
CA ALA A 182 -16.52 -7.40 3.28
C ALA A 182 -16.69 -6.62 4.59
N VAL A 183 -15.63 -5.97 5.05
CA VAL A 183 -15.64 -5.01 6.15
C VAL A 183 -15.28 -3.65 5.59
N VAL A 184 -16.21 -2.71 5.66
CA VAL A 184 -16.08 -1.37 5.05
C VAL A 184 -16.15 -0.32 6.14
N LEU A 185 -15.18 0.59 6.14
CA LEU A 185 -15.13 1.73 7.03
C LEU A 185 -15.58 2.98 6.26
N VAL A 186 -16.53 3.74 6.80
CA VAL A 186 -17.07 4.96 6.20
C VAL A 186 -17.04 6.10 7.20
N SER A 187 -16.49 7.24 6.81
CA SER A 187 -16.44 8.45 7.62
C SER A 187 -17.00 9.64 6.81
N PRO A 188 -17.73 10.57 7.44
CA PRO A 188 -18.29 11.75 6.77
C PRO A 188 -17.22 12.74 6.28
#